data_AF-A0A814P418-F1
#
_entry.id   AF-A0A814P418-F1
#
_cell.length_a   1.000
_cell.length_b   1.000
_cell.length_c   1.000
_cell.angle_alpha   90.00
_cell.angle_beta   90.00
_cell.angle_gamma   90.00
#
_symmetry.space_group_name_H-M   'P 1'
#
loop_
_entity.id
_entity.type
_entity.pdbx_description
1 polymer ?
#
loop_
_entity_poly.entity_id
_entity_poly.type
_entity_poly.pdbx_seq_one_letter_code
_entity_poly.pdbx_strand_id
1 'polypeptide(L)'
;MVLNISQADDRFRPQYHLLPPSNWLNDPNGPVYYNGYYHMFFQYNPDAPVPSKIHWGHCYSKDMVHWIRLPNAIAPDQIYDINGIWTGSTSIVDGVPIIIYTGINATNAQVQCQARPANITDPTLTKWIKWSTNPIITIPNGRDPSTAFQDDQNNYYLIYGFGSDELGGQAVLFTSRDFVNWTYLHPIHSNHYDVFWECPDIFNVSNQLVMKASLRGQDFWAVGELDPIQKIFHPLAGDLGEYTQLVDQGKFYASKSFYDPMNDRQVIVGWIAEDDDQGEKRGWQGMHSLPRSIFLSDDGLQLRSRPIEALKSLRIEESHRYFHNIVLPSIIPFELVPDVSGNQIEVMINWQFPRDQDLDFGLSVLSTSDGSQRTSIGVMTKANTAFMPNWDVPGWDYFSVPGITNSFDCQHACDQDAKYRAWTFVSTRQVNNNCFLKTGIPHLEADPTCTSGVKQQHGTNQQQLVWIYINRTLSQQNPGASRAPLAGTILLESESLNNQWFLGLNIFIDHSVIEVFESQGGRVAIATRVYPEDDTAEHLAVYVNNGPTTNQNIIIDTFDIWTLNGIWM
;
A
#
# COMPACT_ATOMS: atom_id res chain seq x y z
N MET A 1 21.04 -14.91 11.49
CA MET A 1 20.36 -14.40 12.69
C MET A 1 19.41 -15.49 13.18
N VAL A 2 19.51 -15.89 14.46
CA VAL A 2 18.66 -16.95 15.05
C VAL A 2 17.46 -16.28 15.71
N LEU A 3 16.25 -16.80 15.49
CA LEU A 3 15.04 -16.35 16.17
C LEU A 3 15.16 -16.61 17.68
N ASN A 4 14.80 -15.64 18.52
CA ASN A 4 14.63 -15.92 19.94
C ASN A 4 13.39 -16.82 20.13
N ILE A 5 13.48 -17.83 20.98
CA ILE A 5 12.40 -18.82 21.20
C ILE A 5 11.07 -18.14 21.55
N SER A 6 11.10 -17.04 22.33
CA SER A 6 9.90 -16.27 22.70
C SER A 6 9.19 -15.58 21.53
N GLN A 7 9.86 -15.39 20.39
CA GLN A 7 9.27 -14.79 19.18
C GLN A 7 8.74 -15.84 18.21
N ALA A 8 9.21 -17.08 18.30
CA ALA A 8 8.69 -18.18 17.48
C ALA A 8 7.27 -18.59 17.91
N ASP A 9 6.93 -18.38 19.19
CA ASP A 9 5.62 -18.72 19.77
C ASP A 9 4.64 -17.54 19.79
N ASP A 10 4.99 -16.39 19.21
CA ASP A 10 4.07 -15.23 19.12
C ASP A 10 3.01 -15.49 18.05
N ARG A 11 1.77 -15.72 18.48
CA ARG A 11 0.61 -16.00 17.63
C ARG A 11 0.27 -14.91 16.60
N PHE A 12 0.75 -13.69 16.82
CA PHE A 12 0.51 -12.56 15.90
C PHE A 12 1.58 -12.44 14.83
N ARG A 13 2.64 -13.27 14.89
CA ARG A 13 3.78 -13.18 13.99
C ARG A 13 3.45 -13.81 12.64
N PRO A 14 3.42 -13.02 11.55
CA PRO A 14 3.21 -13.52 10.20
C PRO A 14 4.28 -14.56 9.80
N GLN A 15 3.90 -15.53 8.99
CA GLN A 15 4.75 -16.63 8.55
C GLN A 15 5.12 -16.54 7.07
N TYR A 16 4.34 -15.83 6.26
CA TYR A 16 4.58 -15.66 4.83
C TYR A 16 4.72 -14.20 4.34
N HIS A 17 4.74 -13.23 5.26
CA HIS A 17 5.23 -11.88 4.99
C HIS A 17 6.70 -11.73 5.40
N LEU A 18 7.45 -10.90 4.67
CA LEU A 18 8.83 -10.58 5.04
C LEU A 18 8.83 -9.67 6.27
N LEU A 19 9.42 -10.14 7.35
CA LEU A 19 9.51 -9.46 8.64
C LEU A 19 10.92 -9.65 9.25
N PRO A 20 11.35 -8.79 10.20
CA PRO A 20 12.68 -8.92 10.76
C PRO A 20 12.76 -10.18 11.64
N PRO A 21 13.95 -10.81 11.80
CA PRO A 21 14.10 -11.94 12.72
C PRO A 21 13.72 -11.58 14.16
N SER A 22 13.96 -10.34 14.57
CA SER A 22 13.60 -9.73 15.85
C SER A 22 13.64 -8.22 15.68
N ASN A 23 13.15 -7.44 16.64
CA ASN A 23 13.31 -5.98 16.68
C ASN A 23 12.57 -5.23 15.56
N TRP A 24 13.06 -4.06 15.17
CA TRP A 24 12.31 -3.12 14.34
C TRP A 24 12.71 -3.20 12.86
N LEU A 25 11.71 -3.26 11.98
CA LEU A 25 11.84 -3.12 10.52
C LEU A 25 10.87 -2.06 10.01
N ASN A 26 11.34 -1.25 9.06
CA ASN A 26 10.47 -0.36 8.28
C ASN A 26 10.75 -0.45 6.77
N ASP A 27 11.18 0.64 6.15
CA ASP A 27 11.18 0.83 4.71
C ASP A 27 11.87 -0.32 3.96
N PRO A 28 11.29 -0.85 2.87
CA PRO A 28 12.03 -1.63 1.90
C PRO A 28 13.12 -0.77 1.26
N ASN A 29 14.34 -1.31 1.18
CA ASN A 29 15.51 -0.60 0.70
C ASN A 29 16.14 -1.35 -0.46
N GLY A 30 16.45 -0.60 -1.52
CA GLY A 30 17.12 -1.07 -2.74
C GLY A 30 16.81 -2.49 -3.22
N PRO A 31 15.53 -2.91 -3.34
CA PRO A 31 15.21 -4.20 -3.93
C PRO A 31 15.78 -4.28 -5.35
N VAL A 32 16.41 -5.41 -5.68
CA VAL A 32 17.13 -5.56 -6.95
C VAL A 32 17.22 -7.02 -7.36
N TYR A 33 17.10 -7.30 -8.65
CA TYR A 33 17.52 -8.59 -9.22
C TYR A 33 18.98 -8.50 -9.67
N TYR A 34 19.82 -9.41 -9.19
CA TYR A 34 21.22 -9.48 -9.58
C TYR A 34 21.71 -10.94 -9.66
N ASN A 35 22.28 -11.30 -10.81
CA ASN A 35 22.96 -12.57 -11.05
C ASN A 35 22.21 -13.83 -10.57
N GLY A 36 20.90 -13.93 -10.87
CA GLY A 36 20.08 -15.08 -10.50
C GLY A 36 19.28 -14.95 -9.20
N TYR A 37 19.46 -13.86 -8.45
CA TYR A 37 18.84 -13.67 -7.13
C TYR A 37 18.14 -12.33 -7.02
N TYR A 38 16.98 -12.33 -6.37
CA TYR A 38 16.34 -11.14 -5.85
C TYR A 38 16.95 -10.82 -4.48
N HIS A 39 17.38 -9.59 -4.28
CA HIS A 39 17.82 -9.09 -2.98
C HIS A 39 16.79 -8.09 -2.47
N MET A 40 16.46 -8.21 -1.19
CA MET A 40 15.66 -7.24 -0.46
C MET A 40 16.47 -6.75 0.74
N PHE A 41 16.69 -5.44 0.79
CA PHE A 41 17.22 -4.78 1.98
C PHE A 41 16.08 -4.05 2.68
N PHE A 42 16.30 -3.66 3.93
CA PHE A 42 15.30 -2.93 4.71
C PHE A 42 15.95 -2.18 5.85
N GLN A 43 15.36 -1.05 6.23
CA GLN A 43 15.72 -0.39 7.47
C GLN A 43 15.50 -1.35 8.65
N TYR A 44 16.54 -1.54 9.45
CA TYR A 44 16.57 -2.52 10.53
C TYR A 44 17.26 -1.96 11.77
N ASN A 45 16.65 -2.08 12.94
CA ASN A 45 17.35 -1.90 14.20
C ASN A 45 17.70 -3.28 14.80
N PRO A 46 18.98 -3.69 14.79
CA PRO A 46 19.38 -4.99 15.33
C PRO A 46 19.33 -5.06 16.86
N ASP A 47 19.25 -3.93 17.55
CA ASP A 47 19.44 -3.87 19.00
C ASP A 47 18.11 -3.79 19.78
N ALA A 48 17.06 -3.22 19.19
CA ALA A 48 15.78 -3.01 19.88
C ALA A 48 14.58 -2.86 18.93
N PRO A 49 13.34 -3.19 19.37
CA PRO A 49 12.11 -3.02 18.60
C PRO A 49 11.65 -1.56 18.52
N VAL A 50 12.55 -0.62 18.25
CA VAL A 50 12.27 0.83 18.12
C VAL A 50 13.04 1.43 16.93
N PRO A 51 12.56 2.53 16.31
CA PRO A 51 13.20 3.15 15.14
C PRO A 51 14.44 3.98 15.53
N SER A 52 15.54 3.32 15.88
CA SER A 52 16.78 3.97 16.30
C SER A 52 18.01 3.28 15.72
N LYS A 53 19.06 4.07 15.42
CA LYS A 53 20.36 3.61 14.90
C LYS A 53 20.23 2.58 13.77
N ILE A 54 19.49 2.97 12.74
CA ILE A 54 19.10 2.10 11.64
C ILE A 54 20.31 1.57 10.86
N HIS A 55 20.25 0.28 10.55
CA HIS A 55 21.10 -0.48 9.63
C HIS A 55 20.28 -0.90 8.40
N TRP A 56 20.93 -1.45 7.38
CA TRP A 56 20.21 -2.21 6.36
C TRP A 56 20.29 -3.71 6.65
N GLY A 57 19.16 -4.31 7.03
CA GLY A 57 19.00 -5.75 7.02
C GLY A 57 18.99 -6.29 5.58
N HIS A 58 19.22 -7.59 5.42
CA HIS A 58 19.38 -8.19 4.09
C HIS A 58 18.80 -9.60 4.04
N CYS A 59 18.07 -9.87 2.97
CA CYS A 59 17.71 -11.22 2.57
C CYS A 59 17.76 -11.34 1.06
N TYR A 60 17.80 -12.59 0.59
CA TYR A 60 17.78 -12.90 -0.84
C TYR A 60 16.87 -14.09 -1.11
N SER A 61 16.40 -14.18 -2.35
CA SER A 61 15.43 -15.15 -2.81
C SER A 61 15.65 -15.47 -4.30
N LYS A 62 15.15 -16.61 -4.75
CA LYS A 62 15.08 -16.96 -6.18
C LYS A 62 13.72 -16.68 -6.82
N ASP A 63 12.70 -16.43 -6.02
CA ASP A 63 11.30 -16.34 -6.46
C ASP A 63 10.52 -15.19 -5.82
N MET A 64 11.19 -14.39 -4.96
CA MET A 64 10.60 -13.33 -4.11
C MET A 64 9.64 -13.85 -3.02
N VAL A 65 9.56 -15.17 -2.85
CA VAL A 65 8.65 -15.82 -1.91
C VAL A 65 9.44 -16.50 -0.83
N HIS A 66 10.36 -17.40 -1.17
CA HIS A 66 11.17 -18.10 -0.18
C HIS A 66 12.46 -17.33 0.06
N TRP A 67 12.66 -16.88 1.30
CA TRP A 67 13.75 -15.99 1.67
C TRP A 67 14.74 -16.65 2.62
N ILE A 68 16.02 -16.37 2.38
CA ILE A 68 17.10 -16.68 3.33
C ILE A 68 17.59 -15.36 3.92
N ARG A 69 17.67 -15.32 5.25
CA ARG A 69 18.22 -14.17 5.98
C ARG A 69 19.73 -14.13 5.87
N LEU A 70 20.27 -12.96 5.56
CA LEU A 70 21.69 -12.68 5.48
C LEU A 70 22.10 -11.73 6.62
N PRO A 71 23.41 -11.58 6.91
CA PRO A 71 23.90 -10.52 7.79
C PRO A 71 23.49 -9.13 7.29
N ASN A 72 23.49 -8.14 8.19
CA ASN A 72 23.25 -6.74 7.80
C ASN A 72 24.22 -6.33 6.68
N ALA A 73 23.68 -5.72 5.62
CA ALA A 73 24.45 -5.35 4.43
C ALA A 73 25.35 -4.14 4.67
N ILE A 74 24.81 -3.10 5.31
CA ILE A 74 25.53 -1.89 5.72
C ILE A 74 25.09 -1.44 7.12
N ALA A 75 26.03 -0.91 7.89
CA ALA A 75 25.87 -0.51 9.30
C ALA A 75 26.47 0.89 9.55
N PRO A 76 25.94 1.70 10.49
CA PRO A 76 26.55 2.96 10.92
C PRO A 76 27.99 2.74 11.40
N ASP A 77 28.97 3.28 10.67
CA ASP A 77 30.40 3.09 11.00
C ASP A 77 31.32 4.23 10.55
N GLN A 78 30.79 5.24 9.85
CA GLN A 78 31.55 6.43 9.43
C GLN A 78 30.89 7.70 9.97
N ILE A 79 31.65 8.79 10.06
CA ILE A 79 31.14 10.08 10.58
C ILE A 79 29.92 10.63 9.81
N TYR A 80 29.79 10.29 8.53
CA TYR A 80 28.69 10.71 7.66
C TYR A 80 27.41 9.89 7.83
N ASP A 81 27.46 8.75 8.52
CA ASP A 81 26.30 7.89 8.78
C ASP A 81 26.25 7.35 10.22
N ILE A 82 27.02 7.93 11.14
CA ILE A 82 27.23 7.42 12.50
C ILE A 82 25.95 7.32 13.32
N ASN A 83 24.95 8.16 13.01
CA ASN A 83 23.67 8.20 13.71
C ASN A 83 22.59 7.33 13.04
N GLY A 84 22.86 6.76 11.86
CA GLY A 84 21.94 5.88 11.14
C GLY A 84 22.17 5.84 9.64
N ILE A 85 21.79 4.72 9.04
CA ILE A 85 21.72 4.51 7.59
C ILE A 85 20.24 4.40 7.21
N TRP A 86 19.68 5.47 6.69
CA TRP A 86 18.28 5.56 6.26
C TRP A 86 18.09 5.05 4.82
N THR A 87 16.89 5.24 4.29
CA THR A 87 16.42 4.63 3.05
C THR A 87 17.24 5.05 1.84
N GLY A 88 17.22 4.18 0.84
CA GLY A 88 17.93 4.31 -0.41
C GLY A 88 17.54 3.23 -1.39
N SER A 89 18.21 3.24 -2.54
CA SER A 89 17.90 2.34 -3.65
C SER A 89 19.17 1.76 -4.27
N THR A 90 19.00 0.69 -5.04
CA THR A 90 20.10 0.01 -5.73
C THR A 90 19.96 0.25 -7.23
N SER A 91 21.01 0.73 -7.89
CA SER A 91 21.08 0.90 -9.34
C SER A 91 22.10 -0.06 -9.94
N ILE A 92 21.81 -0.64 -11.11
CA ILE A 92 22.81 -1.41 -11.87
C ILE A 92 23.59 -0.44 -12.75
N VAL A 93 24.86 -0.24 -12.43
CA VAL A 93 25.78 0.66 -13.16
C VAL A 93 26.90 -0.18 -13.75
N ASP A 94 27.01 -0.20 -15.08
CA ASP A 94 27.98 -1.03 -15.82
C ASP A 94 27.97 -2.52 -15.39
N GLY A 95 26.77 -3.05 -15.12
CA GLY A 95 26.58 -4.43 -14.66
C GLY A 95 26.90 -4.68 -13.18
N VAL A 96 27.17 -3.63 -12.39
CA VAL A 96 27.46 -3.72 -10.96
C VAL A 96 26.32 -3.09 -10.15
N PRO A 97 25.78 -3.75 -9.11
CA PRO A 97 24.78 -3.14 -8.25
C PRO A 97 25.48 -2.12 -7.33
N ILE A 98 24.98 -0.89 -7.34
CA ILE A 98 25.47 0.22 -6.51
C ILE A 98 24.32 0.71 -5.65
N ILE A 99 24.53 0.77 -4.34
CA ILE A 99 23.59 1.37 -3.40
C ILE A 99 23.89 2.86 -3.28
N ILE A 100 22.86 3.69 -3.38
CA ILE A 100 22.87 5.05 -2.86
C ILE A 100 21.85 5.11 -1.71
N TYR A 101 22.26 5.63 -0.56
CA TYR A 101 21.45 5.69 0.66
C TYR A 101 21.62 7.03 1.39
N THR A 102 20.69 7.35 2.26
CA THR A 102 20.82 8.52 3.16
C THR A 102 21.57 8.14 4.44
N GLY A 103 22.74 8.74 4.67
CA GLY A 103 23.44 8.70 5.95
C GLY A 103 23.00 9.83 6.87
N ILE A 104 22.88 9.53 8.17
CA ILE A 104 22.68 10.54 9.22
C ILE A 104 24.02 10.81 9.89
N ASN A 105 24.58 11.98 9.59
CA ASN A 105 25.90 12.34 10.06
C ASN A 105 25.93 12.73 11.55
N ALA A 106 27.11 13.01 12.09
CA ALA A 106 27.29 13.38 13.50
C ALA A 106 26.52 14.65 13.95
N THR A 107 26.07 15.49 13.02
CA THR A 107 25.26 16.70 13.29
C THR A 107 23.77 16.50 12.98
N ASN A 108 23.33 15.26 12.74
CA ASN A 108 21.98 14.90 12.31
C ASN A 108 21.53 15.50 10.95
N ALA A 109 22.47 15.85 10.08
CA ALA A 109 22.15 16.19 8.70
C ALA A 109 21.97 14.91 7.86
N GLN A 110 21.04 14.95 6.91
CA GLN A 110 20.76 13.89 5.95
C GLN A 110 21.64 14.12 4.72
N VAL A 111 22.54 13.17 4.46
CA VAL A 111 23.52 13.25 3.35
C VAL A 111 23.47 11.98 2.51
N GLN A 112 23.72 12.06 1.20
CA GLN A 112 23.64 10.87 0.34
C GLN A 112 25.01 10.22 0.21
N CYS A 113 25.04 8.92 0.44
CA CYS A 113 26.24 8.09 0.50
C CYS A 113 26.11 6.91 -0.47
N GLN A 114 27.23 6.42 -0.97
CA GLN A 114 27.30 5.33 -1.93
C GLN A 114 28.02 4.11 -1.35
N ALA A 115 27.58 2.91 -1.72
CA ALA A 115 28.28 1.67 -1.44
C ALA A 115 28.23 0.70 -2.63
N ARG A 116 29.24 -0.17 -2.74
CA ARG A 116 29.32 -1.22 -3.77
C ARG A 116 29.67 -2.58 -3.16
N PRO A 117 29.33 -3.71 -3.79
CA PRO A 117 29.76 -5.01 -3.31
C PRO A 117 31.28 -5.12 -3.27
N ALA A 118 31.81 -5.77 -2.24
CA ALA A 118 33.23 -6.13 -2.17
C ALA A 118 33.59 -7.23 -3.18
N ASN A 119 32.63 -8.08 -3.52
CA ASN A 119 32.78 -9.14 -4.50
C ASN A 119 31.51 -9.22 -5.37
N ILE A 120 31.62 -8.84 -6.65
CA ILE A 120 30.50 -8.83 -7.60
C ILE A 120 30.07 -10.25 -8.05
N THR A 121 30.89 -11.27 -7.80
CA THR A 121 30.55 -12.66 -8.13
C THR A 121 29.96 -13.42 -6.96
N ASP A 122 29.89 -12.81 -5.77
CA ASP A 122 29.23 -13.39 -4.61
C ASP A 122 27.71 -13.28 -4.79
N PRO A 123 26.97 -14.39 -4.95
CA PRO A 123 25.52 -14.35 -5.13
C PRO A 123 24.77 -13.82 -3.91
N THR A 124 25.41 -13.77 -2.74
CA THR A 124 24.77 -13.29 -1.51
C THR A 124 24.95 -11.80 -1.29
N LEU A 125 25.92 -11.15 -1.95
CA LEU A 125 26.23 -9.72 -1.79
C LEU A 125 26.33 -9.27 -0.31
N THR A 126 26.92 -10.10 0.56
CA THR A 126 26.90 -9.85 2.02
C THR A 126 27.89 -8.80 2.51
N LYS A 127 28.86 -8.42 1.68
CA LYS A 127 29.87 -7.43 2.04
C LYS A 127 29.84 -6.24 1.10
N TRP A 128 29.59 -5.07 1.64
CA TRP A 128 29.59 -3.79 0.93
C TRP A 128 30.76 -2.91 1.36
N ILE A 129 31.34 -2.17 0.41
CA ILE A 129 32.40 -1.19 0.60
C ILE A 129 31.77 0.18 0.37
N LYS A 130 31.71 0.99 1.41
CA LYS A 130 31.30 2.40 1.31
C LYS A 130 32.32 3.18 0.52
N TRP A 131 31.86 4.11 -0.31
CA TRP A 131 32.73 4.93 -1.13
C TRP A 131 33.63 5.83 -0.28
N SER A 132 34.90 5.96 -0.67
CA SER A 132 35.91 6.64 0.15
C SER A 132 35.70 8.14 0.28
N THR A 133 34.96 8.75 -0.65
CA THR A 133 34.66 10.19 -0.66
C THR A 133 33.22 10.50 -0.24
N ASN A 134 32.54 9.56 0.41
CA ASN A 134 31.22 9.83 0.99
C ASN A 134 31.28 10.99 2.01
N PRO A 135 30.21 11.79 2.13
CA PRO A 135 28.98 11.73 1.32
C PRO A 135 29.18 12.31 -0.10
N ILE A 136 28.49 11.73 -1.08
CA ILE A 136 28.52 12.17 -2.49
C ILE A 136 27.59 13.35 -2.78
N ILE A 137 26.56 13.56 -1.94
CA ILE A 137 25.67 14.73 -1.98
C ILE A 137 25.39 15.19 -0.55
N THR A 138 25.54 16.49 -0.29
CA THR A 138 25.29 17.10 1.04
C THR A 138 24.18 18.13 1.05
N ILE A 139 23.80 18.67 -0.13
CA ILE A 139 22.77 19.70 -0.27
C ILE A 139 21.89 19.42 -1.49
N PRO A 140 20.58 19.74 -1.42
CA PRO A 140 19.83 20.08 -0.21
C PRO A 140 19.72 18.94 0.82
N ASN A 141 19.41 19.29 2.07
CA ASN A 141 19.22 18.36 3.19
C ASN A 141 17.90 17.58 3.04
N GLY A 142 17.93 16.52 2.24
CA GLY A 142 16.81 15.62 1.97
C GLY A 142 17.24 14.16 2.05
N ARG A 143 16.34 13.24 1.68
CA ARG A 143 16.54 11.80 1.92
C ARG A 143 15.87 10.89 0.90
N ASP A 144 16.20 9.61 1.00
CA ASP A 144 15.58 8.49 0.31
C ASP A 144 15.84 8.51 -1.22
N PRO A 145 17.11 8.44 -1.65
CA PRO A 145 17.48 8.37 -3.06
C PRO A 145 16.81 7.19 -3.75
N SER A 146 16.17 7.49 -4.88
CA SER A 146 15.56 6.55 -5.83
C SER A 146 16.60 5.70 -6.57
N THR A 147 16.12 4.70 -7.32
CA THR A 147 16.96 4.06 -8.35
C THR A 147 17.26 5.09 -9.43
N ALA A 148 18.53 5.25 -9.78
CA ALA A 148 18.93 6.21 -10.80
C ALA A 148 18.47 5.75 -12.20
N PHE A 149 18.10 6.71 -13.04
CA PHE A 149 17.77 6.47 -14.46
C PHE A 149 18.77 7.19 -15.37
N GLN A 150 18.81 6.82 -16.64
CA GLN A 150 19.80 7.33 -17.59
C GLN A 150 19.12 7.84 -18.87
N ASP A 151 19.66 8.90 -19.47
CA ASP A 151 19.25 9.37 -20.80
C ASP A 151 20.05 8.72 -21.95
N ASP A 152 19.62 8.98 -23.18
CA ASP A 152 20.28 8.50 -24.40
C ASP A 152 21.71 9.06 -24.60
N GLN A 153 22.12 10.07 -23.82
CA GLN A 153 23.46 10.64 -23.83
C GLN A 153 24.36 10.09 -22.71
N ASN A 154 23.91 9.04 -22.00
CA ASN A 154 24.57 8.41 -20.86
C ASN A 154 24.71 9.29 -19.62
N ASN A 155 23.92 10.36 -19.47
CA ASN A 155 23.85 11.08 -18.20
C ASN A 155 22.91 10.33 -17.24
N TYR A 156 23.41 10.08 -16.04
CA TYR A 156 22.62 9.55 -14.94
C TYR A 156 21.81 10.65 -14.28
N TYR A 157 20.64 10.29 -13.78
CA TYR A 157 19.74 11.12 -13.02
C TYR A 157 19.31 10.42 -11.74
N LEU A 158 19.23 11.18 -10.66
CA LEU A 158 18.84 10.69 -9.35
C LEU A 158 17.84 11.66 -8.74
N ILE A 159 16.77 11.12 -8.17
CA ILE A 159 15.84 11.91 -7.35
C ILE A 159 15.87 11.47 -5.89
N TYR A 160 15.66 12.41 -4.98
CA TYR A 160 15.40 12.14 -3.57
C TYR A 160 14.43 13.16 -2.99
N GLY A 161 13.84 12.83 -1.85
CA GLY A 161 12.79 13.58 -1.19
C GLY A 161 13.30 14.82 -0.46
N PHE A 162 12.60 15.93 -0.61
CA PHE A 162 12.91 17.20 0.04
C PHE A 162 11.61 17.98 0.31
N GLY A 163 11.71 19.08 1.06
CA GLY A 163 10.60 20.00 1.28
C GLY A 163 10.77 20.88 2.50
N SER A 164 9.91 21.88 2.61
CA SER A 164 9.75 22.75 3.76
C SER A 164 8.34 23.34 3.79
N ASP A 165 7.96 23.99 4.89
CA ASP A 165 6.67 24.69 5.00
C ASP A 165 6.48 25.75 3.89
N GLU A 166 7.56 26.39 3.45
CA GLU A 166 7.53 27.44 2.42
C GLU A 166 7.48 26.89 0.99
N LEU A 167 8.13 25.75 0.74
CA LEU A 167 8.29 25.20 -0.61
C LEU A 167 7.25 24.12 -0.95
N GLY A 168 6.61 23.54 0.07
CA GLY A 168 5.92 22.26 -0.05
C GLY A 168 6.89 21.09 -0.26
N GLY A 169 6.32 19.89 -0.26
CA GLY A 169 7.03 18.67 -0.56
C GLY A 169 7.41 18.55 -2.04
N GLN A 170 8.58 17.96 -2.28
CA GLN A 170 9.15 17.86 -3.62
C GLN A 170 10.13 16.70 -3.75
N ALA A 171 10.35 16.23 -4.98
CA ALA A 171 11.49 15.41 -5.31
C ALA A 171 12.51 16.27 -6.05
N VAL A 172 13.75 16.32 -5.54
CA VAL A 172 14.84 17.08 -6.14
C VAL A 172 15.62 16.24 -7.14
N LEU A 173 16.00 16.82 -8.27
CA LEU A 173 16.71 16.15 -9.36
C LEU A 173 18.20 16.50 -9.38
N PHE A 174 19.01 15.46 -9.57
CA PHE A 174 20.44 15.56 -9.77
C PHE A 174 20.85 14.88 -11.07
N THR A 175 21.98 15.31 -11.63
CA THR A 175 22.62 14.63 -12.77
C THR A 175 24.09 14.31 -12.50
N SER A 176 24.58 13.22 -13.10
CA SER A 176 25.99 12.81 -13.05
C SER A 176 26.40 12.12 -14.35
N ARG A 177 27.69 12.17 -14.68
CA ARG A 177 28.27 11.39 -15.80
C ARG A 177 29.06 10.17 -15.35
N ASP A 178 29.46 10.13 -14.08
CA ASP A 178 30.36 9.11 -13.53
C ASP A 178 29.77 8.40 -12.30
N PHE A 179 28.51 8.70 -11.97
CA PHE A 179 27.77 8.16 -10.84
C PHE A 179 28.32 8.53 -9.45
N VAL A 180 29.33 9.42 -9.39
CA VAL A 180 30.01 9.84 -8.16
C VAL A 180 29.86 11.34 -7.94
N ASN A 181 30.09 12.14 -8.98
CA ASN A 181 29.97 13.59 -8.94
C ASN A 181 28.57 13.99 -9.40
N TRP A 182 27.73 14.41 -8.45
CA TRP A 182 26.34 14.76 -8.69
C TRP A 182 26.13 16.28 -8.65
N THR A 183 25.45 16.81 -9.66
CA THR A 183 25.09 18.22 -9.77
C THR A 183 23.59 18.36 -9.54
N TYR A 184 23.20 19.16 -8.55
CA TYR A 184 21.80 19.55 -8.34
C TYR A 184 21.29 20.36 -9.53
N LEU A 185 20.09 20.07 -10.00
CA LEU A 185 19.41 20.80 -11.07
C LEU A 185 18.30 21.68 -10.50
N HIS A 186 17.15 21.07 -10.23
CA HIS A 186 15.92 21.69 -9.71
C HIS A 186 14.99 20.55 -9.24
N PRO A 187 13.81 20.85 -8.69
CA PRO A 187 12.81 19.81 -8.44
C PRO A 187 12.33 19.18 -9.74
N ILE A 188 12.24 17.84 -9.80
CA ILE A 188 11.59 17.16 -10.93
C ILE A 188 10.07 17.36 -10.88
N HIS A 189 9.52 17.43 -9.66
CA HIS A 189 8.11 17.67 -9.37
C HIS A 189 7.94 18.12 -7.91
N SER A 190 6.86 18.86 -7.63
CA SER A 190 6.58 19.45 -6.33
C SER A 190 5.11 19.84 -6.20
N ASN A 191 4.56 19.78 -4.99
CA ASN A 191 3.25 20.37 -4.67
C ASN A 191 3.13 20.68 -3.17
N HIS A 192 1.96 21.15 -2.75
CA HIS A 192 1.68 21.59 -1.38
C HIS A 192 0.69 20.66 -0.64
N TYR A 193 0.56 19.40 -1.08
CA TYR A 193 -0.26 18.43 -0.34
C TYR A 193 0.37 18.01 0.99
N ASP A 194 1.70 18.13 1.10
CA ASP A 194 2.50 17.89 2.30
C ASP A 194 3.71 18.84 2.31
N VAL A 195 4.39 18.94 3.44
CA VAL A 195 5.58 19.79 3.62
C VAL A 195 6.88 19.08 3.23
N PHE A 196 6.87 17.75 3.13
CA PHE A 196 8.04 16.94 2.79
C PHE A 196 7.61 15.67 2.06
N TRP A 197 8.34 15.26 1.03
CA TRP A 197 8.14 13.95 0.38
C TRP A 197 9.20 12.96 0.82
N GLU A 198 8.77 11.76 1.21
CA GLU A 198 9.65 10.64 1.53
C GLU A 198 9.65 9.62 0.39
N CYS A 199 10.70 8.79 0.35
CA CYS A 199 10.78 7.61 -0.52
C CYS A 199 10.26 7.84 -1.96
N PRO A 200 10.72 8.88 -2.69
CA PRO A 200 10.33 9.04 -4.07
C PRO A 200 10.90 7.91 -4.93
N ASP A 201 10.16 7.57 -5.97
CA ASP A 201 10.52 6.55 -6.95
C ASP A 201 10.03 7.00 -8.33
N ILE A 202 10.74 6.59 -9.38
CA ILE A 202 10.37 6.89 -10.76
C ILE A 202 10.74 5.72 -11.66
N PHE A 203 9.76 5.19 -12.37
CA PHE A 203 9.91 3.94 -13.11
C PHE A 203 8.94 3.87 -14.28
N ASN A 204 9.26 3.02 -15.26
CA ASN A 204 8.40 2.79 -16.41
C ASN A 204 7.50 1.59 -16.19
N VAL A 205 6.23 1.73 -16.58
CA VAL A 205 5.24 0.65 -16.65
C VAL A 205 4.56 0.74 -18.00
N SER A 206 4.64 -0.31 -18.82
CA SER A 206 4.03 -0.33 -20.16
C SER A 206 4.39 0.86 -21.05
N ASN A 207 5.66 1.29 -21.05
CA ASN A 207 6.19 2.48 -21.75
C ASN A 207 5.69 3.84 -21.25
N GLN A 208 4.99 3.88 -20.11
CA GLN A 208 4.57 5.12 -19.49
C GLN A 208 5.33 5.32 -18.18
N LEU A 209 5.70 6.58 -17.92
CA LEU A 209 6.43 6.94 -16.71
C LEU A 209 5.48 7.08 -15.54
N VAL A 210 5.83 6.45 -14.42
CA VAL A 210 5.14 6.57 -13.14
C VAL A 210 6.09 7.19 -12.14
N MET A 211 5.63 8.24 -11.47
CA MET A 211 6.29 8.81 -10.32
C MET A 211 5.52 8.40 -9.06
N LYS A 212 6.23 8.00 -8.02
CA LYS A 212 5.68 7.64 -6.72
C LYS A 212 6.39 8.41 -5.62
N ALA A 213 5.68 8.78 -4.57
CA ALA A 213 6.27 9.35 -3.35
C ALA A 213 5.40 9.03 -2.14
N SER A 214 6.00 9.11 -0.96
CA SER A 214 5.35 8.92 0.34
C SER A 214 5.07 10.28 0.97
N LEU A 215 3.81 10.55 1.30
CA LEU A 215 3.32 11.82 1.84
C LEU A 215 2.23 11.54 2.88
N ARG A 216 2.14 12.32 3.97
CA ARG A 216 1.06 12.23 4.97
C ARG A 216 0.79 10.80 5.48
N GLY A 217 1.83 9.97 5.60
CA GLY A 217 1.71 8.58 6.05
C GLY A 217 1.07 7.63 5.01
N GLN A 218 1.00 8.01 3.74
CA GLN A 218 0.49 7.20 2.64
C GLN A 218 1.39 7.29 1.41
N ASP A 219 1.25 6.33 0.49
CA ASP A 219 2.01 6.30 -0.76
C ASP A 219 1.13 6.67 -1.95
N PHE A 220 1.57 7.69 -2.69
CA PHE A 220 0.87 8.24 -3.83
C PHE A 220 1.65 8.01 -5.13
N TRP A 221 0.93 7.85 -6.24
CA TRP A 221 1.49 7.69 -7.58
C TRP A 221 0.89 8.68 -8.57
N ALA A 222 1.64 9.04 -9.61
CA ALA A 222 1.10 9.76 -10.76
C ALA A 222 1.68 9.15 -12.02
N VAL A 223 0.82 8.95 -13.02
CA VAL A 223 1.26 8.66 -14.38
C VAL A 223 1.56 9.98 -15.06
N GLY A 224 2.69 10.09 -15.76
CA GLY A 224 3.12 11.35 -16.35
C GLY A 224 4.07 11.21 -17.52
N GLU A 225 4.50 12.35 -18.02
CA GLU A 225 5.58 12.49 -19.01
C GLU A 225 6.73 13.28 -18.39
N LEU A 226 7.96 12.95 -18.79
CA LEU A 226 9.15 13.71 -18.42
C LEU A 226 9.54 14.62 -19.58
N ASP A 227 9.57 15.94 -19.35
CA ASP A 227 10.07 16.88 -20.35
C ASP A 227 11.51 16.49 -20.74
N PRO A 228 11.80 16.22 -22.03
CA PRO A 228 13.09 15.68 -22.44
C PRO A 228 14.25 16.67 -22.27
N ILE A 229 13.98 17.97 -22.15
CA ILE A 229 14.98 19.03 -22.02
C ILE A 229 15.09 19.50 -20.56
N GLN A 230 13.97 19.92 -19.98
CA GLN A 230 13.90 20.44 -18.62
C GLN A 230 13.91 19.34 -17.58
N LYS A 231 13.58 18.09 -17.92
CA LYS A 231 13.43 16.99 -16.96
C LYS A 231 12.45 17.32 -15.83
N ILE A 232 11.34 17.98 -16.18
CA ILE A 232 10.21 18.23 -15.29
C ILE A 232 9.15 17.17 -15.58
N PHE A 233 8.62 16.55 -14.53
CA PHE A 233 7.56 15.57 -14.64
C PHE A 233 6.19 16.28 -14.69
N HIS A 234 5.38 15.89 -15.66
CA HIS A 234 4.03 16.42 -15.87
C HIS A 234 3.02 15.29 -15.71
N PRO A 235 2.24 15.26 -14.62
CA PRO A 235 1.16 14.30 -14.45
C PRO A 235 0.13 14.40 -15.59
N LEU A 236 -0.33 13.24 -16.09
CA LEU A 236 -1.37 13.15 -17.12
C LEU A 236 -2.78 13.12 -16.52
N ALA A 237 -2.94 12.50 -15.36
CA ALA A 237 -4.22 12.39 -14.66
C ALA A 237 -4.00 12.31 -13.14
N GLY A 238 -4.65 13.20 -12.39
CA GLY A 238 -4.42 13.36 -10.96
C GLY A 238 -2.98 13.77 -10.63
N ASP A 239 -2.66 13.89 -9.34
CA ASP A 239 -1.30 14.16 -8.89
C ASP A 239 -0.98 13.44 -7.57
N LEU A 240 0.32 13.32 -7.26
CA LEU A 240 0.78 12.83 -5.97
C LEU A 240 0.17 13.65 -4.83
N GLY A 241 -0.51 12.99 -3.89
CA GLY A 241 -1.24 13.64 -2.81
C GLY A 241 -2.76 13.76 -3.05
N GLU A 242 -3.26 13.41 -4.23
CA GLU A 242 -4.71 13.21 -4.42
C GLU A 242 -5.11 11.81 -3.96
N TYR A 243 -6.18 11.67 -3.16
CA TYR A 243 -6.51 10.37 -2.57
C TYR A 243 -7.05 9.32 -3.57
N THR A 244 -7.36 9.71 -4.81
CA THR A 244 -7.54 8.76 -5.93
C THR A 244 -6.24 8.09 -6.37
N GLN A 245 -5.10 8.66 -5.99
CA GLN A 245 -3.77 8.30 -6.47
C GLN A 245 -3.00 7.44 -5.47
N LEU A 246 -3.69 6.67 -4.61
CA LEU A 246 -3.06 5.81 -3.61
C LEU A 246 -2.56 4.50 -4.22
N VAL A 247 -1.40 4.04 -3.75
CA VAL A 247 -0.86 2.70 -4.07
C VAL A 247 -1.64 1.61 -3.33
N ASP A 248 -2.08 1.90 -2.11
CA ASP A 248 -2.87 1.03 -1.24
C ASP A 248 -3.76 1.89 -0.33
N GLN A 249 -4.97 1.41 -0.02
CA GLN A 249 -5.99 2.16 0.71
C GLN A 249 -5.91 1.94 2.25
N GLY A 250 -4.91 1.20 2.72
CA GLY A 250 -4.72 0.86 4.11
C GLY A 250 -3.33 1.21 4.64
N LYS A 251 -2.77 0.32 5.47
CA LYS A 251 -1.47 0.46 6.11
C LYS A 251 -0.36 0.03 5.16
N PHE A 252 0.14 0.98 4.38
CA PHE A 252 1.19 0.75 3.40
C PHE A 252 1.97 2.04 3.19
N TYR A 253 3.28 2.01 3.43
CA TYR A 253 4.11 3.21 3.38
C TYR A 253 5.53 2.92 2.89
N ALA A 254 6.26 3.96 2.51
CA ALA A 254 7.68 3.90 2.14
C ALA A 254 7.98 2.87 1.05
N SER A 255 7.01 2.60 0.16
CA SER A 255 7.16 1.55 -0.84
C SER A 255 8.23 1.88 -1.86
N LYS A 256 8.83 0.81 -2.37
CA LYS A 256 9.90 0.89 -3.35
C LYS A 256 9.67 -0.15 -4.42
N SER A 257 9.83 0.27 -5.66
CA SER A 257 9.70 -0.61 -6.81
C SER A 257 11.06 -1.06 -7.33
N PHE A 258 11.07 -2.14 -8.08
CA PHE A 258 12.20 -2.56 -8.89
C PHE A 258 11.73 -3.32 -10.12
N TYR A 259 12.58 -3.34 -11.14
CA TYR A 259 12.35 -4.12 -12.34
C TYR A 259 12.75 -5.58 -12.12
N ASP A 260 11.82 -6.50 -12.36
CA ASP A 260 12.01 -7.94 -12.41
C ASP A 260 12.28 -8.35 -13.87
N PRO A 261 13.55 -8.59 -14.25
CA PRO A 261 13.89 -8.96 -15.62
C PRO A 261 13.52 -10.41 -15.96
N MET A 262 13.21 -11.26 -14.98
CA MET A 262 12.87 -12.65 -15.23
C MET A 262 11.43 -12.80 -15.74
N ASN A 263 10.56 -11.87 -15.37
CA ASN A 263 9.15 -11.86 -15.76
C ASN A 263 8.74 -10.59 -16.50
N ASP A 264 9.71 -9.75 -16.89
CA ASP A 264 9.51 -8.48 -17.60
C ASP A 264 8.39 -7.60 -16.99
N ARG A 265 8.55 -7.28 -15.71
CA ARG A 265 7.54 -6.54 -14.95
C ARG A 265 8.16 -5.62 -13.91
N GLN A 266 7.42 -4.61 -13.51
CA GLN A 266 7.74 -3.82 -12.34
C GLN A 266 7.07 -4.45 -11.10
N VAL A 267 7.82 -4.59 -10.01
CA VAL A 267 7.33 -5.11 -8.73
C VAL A 267 7.45 -4.02 -7.68
N ILE A 268 6.44 -3.87 -6.82
CA ILE A 268 6.44 -2.94 -5.68
C ILE A 268 6.22 -3.69 -4.37
N VAL A 269 6.89 -3.21 -3.33
CA VAL A 269 6.77 -3.70 -1.94
C VAL A 269 6.68 -2.47 -1.03
N GLY A 270 5.81 -2.50 -0.03
CA GLY A 270 5.66 -1.42 0.97
C GLY A 270 5.85 -1.91 2.39
N TRP A 271 6.17 -0.99 3.30
CA TRP A 271 6.18 -1.25 4.74
C TRP A 271 4.76 -1.22 5.31
N ILE A 272 4.42 -2.26 6.06
CA ILE A 272 3.21 -2.36 6.87
C ILE A 272 3.63 -2.22 8.34
N ALA A 273 3.37 -1.04 8.91
CA ALA A 273 3.64 -0.75 10.32
C ALA A 273 2.74 -1.57 11.26
N GLU A 274 3.08 -1.62 12.55
CA GLU A 274 2.13 -2.06 13.58
C GLU A 274 0.94 -1.09 13.66
N ASP A 275 -0.19 -1.58 14.15
CA ASP A 275 -1.37 -0.76 14.46
C ASP A 275 -1.85 -1.00 15.89
N ASP A 276 -0.92 -1.38 16.77
CA ASP A 276 -1.06 -1.51 18.22
C ASP A 276 0.13 -0.88 18.96
N ASP A 277 0.11 -0.93 20.28
CA ASP A 277 1.15 -0.42 21.19
C ASP A 277 1.94 -1.56 21.89
N GLN A 278 1.87 -2.80 21.38
CA GLN A 278 2.47 -3.98 22.03
C GLN A 278 3.73 -4.50 21.34
N GLY A 279 4.10 -3.92 20.19
CA GLY A 279 5.26 -4.33 19.39
C GLY A 279 6.58 -4.43 20.18
N GLU A 280 6.87 -3.46 21.07
CA GLU A 280 8.07 -3.51 21.92
C GLU A 280 8.07 -4.71 22.86
N LYS A 281 6.91 -5.06 23.44
CA LYS A 281 6.77 -6.21 24.35
C LYS A 281 6.87 -7.53 23.60
N ARG A 282 6.31 -7.60 22.38
CA ARG A 282 6.46 -8.74 21.45
C ARG A 282 7.92 -8.89 20.97
N GLY A 283 8.70 -7.82 21.06
CA GLY A 283 10.11 -7.79 20.70
C GLY A 283 10.35 -7.75 19.20
N TRP A 284 9.33 -7.45 18.39
CA TRP A 284 9.46 -7.22 16.95
C TRP A 284 8.39 -6.25 16.46
N GLN A 285 8.70 -5.47 15.43
CA GLN A 285 7.78 -4.50 14.83
C GLN A 285 8.02 -4.36 13.33
N GLY A 286 6.92 -4.24 12.58
CA GLY A 286 6.92 -3.95 11.16
C GLY A 286 7.18 -5.18 10.29
N MET A 287 6.64 -5.13 9.09
CA MET A 287 6.84 -6.11 8.03
C MET A 287 6.73 -5.43 6.67
N HIS A 288 7.09 -6.14 5.62
CA HIS A 288 6.76 -5.75 4.26
C HIS A 288 5.48 -6.41 3.79
N SER A 289 4.77 -5.72 2.91
CA SER A 289 3.65 -6.27 2.16
C SER A 289 4.10 -7.46 1.31
N LEU A 290 3.13 -8.24 0.83
CA LEU A 290 3.34 -9.13 -0.28
C LEU A 290 3.93 -8.35 -1.48
N PRO A 291 4.86 -8.95 -2.24
CA PRO A 291 5.33 -8.36 -3.49
C PRO A 291 4.22 -8.33 -4.53
N ARG A 292 4.02 -7.15 -5.14
CA ARG A 292 2.93 -6.90 -6.10
C ARG A 292 3.51 -6.54 -7.46
N SER A 293 3.05 -7.21 -8.51
CA SER A 293 3.27 -6.72 -9.88
C SER A 293 2.41 -5.48 -10.10
N ILE A 294 3.00 -4.41 -10.64
CA ILE A 294 2.26 -3.21 -11.02
C ILE A 294 2.16 -3.10 -12.54
N PHE A 295 1.01 -2.61 -12.99
CA PHE A 295 0.65 -2.45 -14.40
C PHE A 295 -0.32 -1.28 -14.52
N LEU A 296 -0.59 -0.82 -15.75
CA LEU A 296 -1.54 0.27 -15.97
C LEU A 296 -2.90 -0.27 -16.45
N SER A 297 -3.95 0.53 -16.25
CA SER A 297 -5.23 0.36 -16.93
C SER A 297 -5.08 0.44 -18.45
N ASP A 298 -6.12 0.00 -19.17
CA ASP A 298 -6.11 -0.04 -20.63
C ASP A 298 -5.98 1.37 -21.26
N ASP A 299 -6.46 2.41 -20.58
CA ASP A 299 -6.29 3.82 -20.98
C ASP A 299 -4.91 4.39 -20.59
N GLY A 300 -4.10 3.64 -19.85
CA GLY A 300 -2.78 4.03 -19.38
C GLY A 300 -2.78 5.02 -18.21
N LEU A 301 -3.92 5.38 -17.62
CA LEU A 301 -4.01 6.46 -16.65
C LEU A 301 -4.12 6.03 -15.18
N GLN A 302 -4.30 4.73 -14.91
CA GLN A 302 -4.44 4.21 -13.55
C GLN A 302 -3.41 3.13 -13.22
N LEU A 303 -2.69 3.30 -12.12
CA LEU A 303 -1.84 2.26 -11.57
C LEU A 303 -2.71 1.15 -10.97
N ARG A 304 -2.44 -0.08 -11.39
CA ARG A 304 -3.07 -1.30 -10.91
C ARG A 304 -2.01 -2.20 -10.30
N SER A 305 -2.41 -3.03 -9.34
CA SER A 305 -1.51 -3.98 -8.70
C SER A 305 -2.17 -5.32 -8.46
N ARG A 306 -1.35 -6.38 -8.47
CA ARG A 306 -1.76 -7.73 -8.06
C ARG A 306 -0.60 -8.44 -7.37
N PRO A 307 -0.83 -9.30 -6.39
CA PRO A 307 0.22 -10.14 -5.81
C PRO A 307 0.93 -10.95 -6.90
N ILE A 308 2.24 -11.16 -6.77
CA ILE A 308 2.98 -11.98 -7.74
C ILE A 308 2.46 -13.42 -7.75
N GLU A 309 2.40 -14.04 -8.93
CA GLU A 309 1.93 -15.42 -9.06
C GLU A 309 2.77 -16.45 -8.30
N ALA A 310 4.04 -16.14 -8.05
CA ALA A 310 4.94 -17.03 -7.32
C ALA A 310 4.40 -17.39 -5.92
N LEU A 311 3.59 -16.53 -5.30
CA LEU A 311 2.97 -16.81 -3.98
C LEU A 311 2.13 -18.09 -3.96
N LYS A 312 1.61 -18.53 -5.12
CA LYS A 312 0.89 -19.81 -5.25
C LYS A 312 1.74 -21.00 -4.82
N SER A 313 3.07 -20.90 -4.86
CA SER A 313 3.97 -21.98 -4.39
C SER A 313 3.85 -22.27 -2.89
N LEU A 314 3.26 -21.34 -2.11
CA LEU A 314 3.05 -21.55 -0.69
C LEU A 314 1.83 -22.43 -0.41
N ARG A 315 0.90 -22.59 -1.36
CA ARG A 315 -0.35 -23.32 -1.15
C ARG A 315 -0.08 -24.77 -0.77
N ILE A 316 -0.77 -25.24 0.27
CA ILE A 316 -0.78 -26.65 0.68
C ILE A 316 -1.94 -27.33 -0.05
N GLU A 317 -1.64 -28.21 -1.00
CA GLU A 317 -2.65 -28.83 -1.88
C GLU A 317 -3.75 -29.57 -1.10
N GLU A 318 -3.40 -30.28 -0.03
CA GLU A 318 -4.36 -31.04 0.80
C GLU A 318 -5.33 -30.14 1.60
N SER A 319 -4.99 -28.85 1.75
CA SER A 319 -5.80 -27.87 2.47
C SER A 319 -6.89 -27.24 1.63
N HIS A 320 -6.88 -27.40 0.29
CA HIS A 320 -7.80 -26.70 -0.60
C HIS A 320 -9.25 -27.01 -0.22
N ARG A 321 -10.05 -25.94 -0.08
CA ARG A 321 -11.50 -26.00 0.03
C ARG A 321 -12.10 -25.16 -1.09
N TYR A 322 -13.09 -25.74 -1.77
CA TYR A 322 -13.77 -25.11 -2.88
C TYR A 322 -15.27 -25.17 -2.69
N PHE A 323 -15.91 -24.02 -2.80
CA PHE A 323 -17.36 -23.88 -2.83
C PHE A 323 -17.76 -23.06 -4.05
N HIS A 324 -18.98 -23.25 -4.54
CA HIS A 324 -19.48 -22.51 -5.70
C HIS A 324 -21.01 -22.40 -5.66
N ASN A 325 -21.54 -21.38 -6.32
CA ASN A 325 -22.98 -21.11 -6.44
C ASN A 325 -23.72 -21.07 -5.08
N ILE A 326 -23.12 -20.47 -4.05
CA ILE A 326 -23.79 -20.29 -2.75
C ILE A 326 -24.72 -19.08 -2.85
N VAL A 327 -26.02 -19.33 -2.79
CA VAL A 327 -27.03 -18.27 -2.78
C VAL A 327 -27.23 -17.78 -1.35
N LEU A 328 -26.99 -16.50 -1.11
CA LEU A 328 -27.17 -15.90 0.21
C LEU A 328 -28.60 -15.36 0.38
N PRO A 329 -29.28 -15.67 1.50
CA PRO A 329 -30.48 -14.95 1.92
C PRO A 329 -30.31 -13.43 1.93
N SER A 330 -31.42 -12.69 1.79
CA SER A 330 -31.39 -11.22 1.80
C SER A 330 -30.90 -10.60 3.10
N ILE A 331 -30.92 -11.34 4.21
CA ILE A 331 -30.34 -10.91 5.49
C ILE A 331 -29.70 -12.11 6.18
N ILE A 332 -28.42 -11.98 6.51
CA ILE A 332 -27.65 -12.94 7.30
C ILE A 332 -26.77 -12.11 8.24
N PRO A 333 -27.09 -11.99 9.53
CA PRO A 333 -26.23 -11.20 10.43
C PRO A 333 -24.82 -11.79 10.55
N PHE A 334 -24.74 -13.12 10.56
CA PHE A 334 -23.50 -13.90 10.68
C PHE A 334 -23.82 -15.39 10.48
N GLU A 335 -23.14 -16.06 9.55
CA GLU A 335 -23.26 -17.51 9.34
C GLU A 335 -21.89 -18.12 9.07
N LEU A 336 -21.48 -19.09 9.91
CA LEU A 336 -20.19 -19.76 9.77
C LEU A 336 -20.08 -20.51 8.46
N VAL A 337 -18.90 -20.42 7.84
CA VAL A 337 -18.52 -21.32 6.74
C VAL A 337 -18.10 -22.65 7.37
N PRO A 338 -18.80 -23.76 7.10
CA PRO A 338 -18.47 -25.04 7.73
C PRO A 338 -17.13 -25.58 7.21
N ASP A 339 -16.44 -26.34 8.08
CA ASP A 339 -15.20 -27.06 7.75
C ASP A 339 -14.04 -26.19 7.23
N VAL A 340 -14.06 -24.90 7.58
CA VAL A 340 -13.02 -23.92 7.24
C VAL A 340 -12.63 -23.14 8.49
N SER A 341 -11.34 -23.20 8.82
CA SER A 341 -10.69 -22.33 9.81
C SER A 341 -9.22 -22.15 9.45
N GLY A 342 -8.62 -21.08 9.96
CA GLY A 342 -7.20 -20.79 9.82
C GLY A 342 -6.90 -19.30 9.89
N ASN A 343 -5.68 -18.99 10.33
CA ASN A 343 -5.14 -17.64 10.38
C ASN A 343 -3.90 -17.47 9.48
N GLN A 344 -3.54 -18.48 8.68
CA GLN A 344 -2.44 -18.45 7.72
C GLN A 344 -2.94 -19.00 6.36
N ILE A 345 -3.75 -18.21 5.67
CA ILE A 345 -4.55 -18.66 4.52
C ILE A 345 -4.62 -17.62 3.39
N GLU A 346 -4.79 -18.10 2.17
CA GLU A 346 -5.27 -17.33 1.02
C GLU A 346 -6.74 -17.68 0.76
N VAL A 347 -7.54 -16.65 0.51
CA VAL A 347 -8.96 -16.76 0.23
C VAL A 347 -9.27 -16.01 -1.07
N MET A 348 -9.77 -16.71 -2.08
CA MET A 348 -10.28 -16.10 -3.31
C MET A 348 -11.80 -16.26 -3.33
N ILE A 349 -12.52 -15.14 -3.44
CA ILE A 349 -13.99 -15.14 -3.43
C ILE A 349 -14.53 -14.28 -4.56
N ASN A 350 -15.40 -14.86 -5.38
CA ASN A 350 -16.07 -14.19 -6.49
C ASN A 350 -17.54 -13.95 -6.15
N TRP A 351 -17.93 -12.69 -6.13
CA TRP A 351 -19.29 -12.25 -5.84
C TRP A 351 -20.06 -11.96 -7.11
N GLN A 352 -21.32 -12.37 -7.13
CA GLN A 352 -22.32 -11.95 -8.09
C GLN A 352 -23.48 -11.29 -7.34
N PHE A 353 -23.88 -10.08 -7.74
CA PHE A 353 -24.90 -9.32 -7.01
C PHE A 353 -25.68 -8.38 -7.96
N PRO A 354 -26.90 -7.96 -7.58
CA PRO A 354 -27.73 -7.14 -8.47
C PRO A 354 -27.26 -5.69 -8.54
N ARG A 355 -27.62 -5.02 -9.65
CA ARG A 355 -27.28 -3.61 -9.89
C ARG A 355 -28.20 -2.67 -9.14
N ASP A 356 -27.74 -1.42 -9.00
CA ASP A 356 -28.54 -0.25 -8.63
C ASP A 356 -29.33 -0.43 -7.33
N GLN A 357 -28.73 -1.13 -6.38
CA GLN A 357 -29.30 -1.38 -5.06
C GLN A 357 -28.34 -0.94 -3.96
N ASP A 358 -28.91 -0.66 -2.81
CA ASP A 358 -28.16 -0.49 -1.58
C ASP A 358 -27.87 -1.90 -1.04
N LEU A 359 -26.60 -2.32 -1.07
CA LEU A 359 -26.18 -3.63 -0.58
C LEU A 359 -25.02 -3.49 0.40
N ASP A 360 -24.96 -4.38 1.39
CA ASP A 360 -23.83 -4.55 2.31
C ASP A 360 -23.72 -6.03 2.71
N PHE A 361 -22.66 -6.67 2.24
CA PHE A 361 -22.40 -8.10 2.42
C PHE A 361 -20.90 -8.38 2.38
N GLY A 362 -20.49 -9.55 2.88
CA GLY A 362 -19.08 -9.90 2.84
C GLY A 362 -18.71 -11.16 3.62
N LEU A 363 -17.42 -11.23 3.92
CA LEU A 363 -16.77 -12.30 4.64
C LEU A 363 -16.18 -11.76 5.94
N SER A 364 -16.54 -12.34 7.07
CA SER A 364 -15.83 -12.19 8.34
C SER A 364 -14.71 -13.22 8.42
N VAL A 365 -13.52 -12.77 8.81
CA VAL A 365 -12.29 -13.55 8.94
C VAL A 365 -11.66 -13.30 10.30
N LEU A 366 -10.77 -14.21 10.73
CA LEU A 366 -10.20 -14.19 12.08
C LEU A 366 -11.32 -14.00 13.12
N SER A 367 -12.37 -14.81 12.98
CA SER A 367 -13.61 -14.69 13.73
C SER A 367 -13.69 -15.77 14.80
N THR A 368 -14.19 -15.42 15.98
CA THR A 368 -14.71 -16.42 16.92
C THR A 368 -15.96 -17.07 16.33
N SER A 369 -16.31 -18.27 16.80
CA SER A 369 -17.47 -19.02 16.30
C SER A 369 -18.81 -18.32 16.54
N ASP A 370 -18.89 -17.45 17.56
CA ASP A 370 -20.05 -16.63 17.88
C ASP A 370 -20.03 -15.25 17.21
N GLY A 371 -18.95 -14.92 16.49
CA GLY A 371 -18.75 -13.65 15.81
C GLY A 371 -18.57 -12.44 16.74
N SER A 372 -18.32 -12.65 18.04
CA SER A 372 -18.11 -11.58 19.02
C SER A 372 -16.79 -10.82 18.80
N GLN A 373 -15.77 -11.50 18.28
CA GLN A 373 -14.54 -10.92 17.77
C GLN A 373 -14.34 -11.35 16.33
N ARG A 374 -14.18 -10.39 15.40
CA ARG A 374 -14.06 -10.63 13.96
C ARG A 374 -13.56 -9.43 13.19
N THR A 375 -12.95 -9.68 12.04
CA THR A 375 -12.66 -8.66 11.03
C THR A 375 -13.56 -8.86 9.81
N SER A 376 -14.32 -7.86 9.40
CA SER A 376 -15.27 -7.99 8.27
C SER A 376 -14.71 -7.37 7.00
N ILE A 377 -14.57 -8.17 5.96
CA ILE A 377 -14.15 -7.76 4.61
C ILE A 377 -15.39 -7.75 3.73
N GLY A 378 -15.82 -6.56 3.32
CA GLY A 378 -17.14 -6.39 2.72
C GLY A 378 -17.16 -5.60 1.43
N VAL A 379 -18.29 -5.75 0.75
CA VAL A 379 -18.67 -5.04 -0.46
C VAL A 379 -19.92 -4.23 -0.13
N MET A 380 -19.84 -2.91 -0.33
CA MET A 380 -20.97 -2.01 -0.16
C MET A 380 -21.28 -1.28 -1.46
N THR A 381 -22.57 -1.13 -1.74
CA THR A 381 -23.06 -0.36 -2.88
C THR A 381 -24.22 0.54 -2.49
N LYS A 382 -24.42 1.60 -3.28
CA LYS A 382 -25.55 2.51 -3.18
C LYS A 382 -26.21 2.67 -4.53
N ALA A 383 -27.53 2.67 -4.55
CA ALA A 383 -28.30 2.90 -5.77
C ALA A 383 -28.11 4.32 -6.33
N ASN A 384 -27.96 5.31 -5.44
CA ASN A 384 -27.64 6.68 -5.81
C ASN A 384 -26.50 7.21 -4.95
N THR A 385 -25.33 7.39 -5.55
CA THR A 385 -24.14 7.94 -4.89
C THR A 385 -24.00 9.44 -5.07
N ALA A 386 -24.73 10.06 -6.01
CA ALA A 386 -24.60 11.50 -6.27
C ALA A 386 -25.13 12.35 -5.11
N PHE A 387 -26.09 11.82 -4.35
CA PHE A 387 -26.70 12.50 -3.22
C PHE A 387 -27.24 11.50 -2.18
N MET A 388 -26.60 11.46 -1.02
CA MET A 388 -26.80 10.46 0.04
C MET A 388 -27.13 11.17 1.37
N PRO A 389 -28.42 11.40 1.68
CA PRO A 389 -28.83 11.98 2.97
C PRO A 389 -28.65 10.97 4.10
N ASN A 390 -28.25 11.46 5.29
CA ASN A 390 -27.93 10.66 6.48
C ASN A 390 -26.66 9.81 6.35
N TRP A 391 -25.76 10.19 5.45
CA TRP A 391 -24.49 9.52 5.24
C TRP A 391 -23.36 10.54 5.29
N ASP A 392 -22.29 10.16 5.97
CA ASP A 392 -21.00 10.82 5.91
C ASP A 392 -20.04 10.01 5.04
N VAL A 393 -19.20 10.74 4.31
CA VAL A 393 -17.98 10.27 3.70
C VAL A 393 -16.85 10.92 4.51
N PRO A 394 -16.45 10.36 5.67
CA PRO A 394 -15.56 11.02 6.63
C PRO A 394 -14.10 11.11 6.18
N GLY A 395 -13.42 12.18 6.61
CA GLY A 395 -11.97 12.36 6.40
C GLY A 395 -11.61 12.72 4.97
N TRP A 396 -10.31 12.84 4.67
CA TRP A 396 -9.80 13.28 3.35
C TRP A 396 -10.37 14.63 2.87
N ASP A 397 -10.76 15.47 3.82
CA ASP A 397 -11.23 16.83 3.57
C ASP A 397 -10.07 17.68 3.05
N TYR A 398 -10.02 17.88 1.73
CA TYR A 398 -8.98 18.68 1.10
C TYR A 398 -9.28 20.17 1.23
N PHE A 399 -10.54 20.54 1.03
CA PHE A 399 -10.95 21.94 1.08
C PHE A 399 -12.30 22.07 1.79
N SER A 400 -12.39 23.04 2.70
CA SER A 400 -13.65 23.39 3.34
C SER A 400 -14.18 24.69 2.74
N VAL A 401 -15.39 24.66 2.21
CA VAL A 401 -15.96 25.80 1.47
C VAL A 401 -16.69 26.72 2.46
N PRO A 402 -16.23 27.96 2.66
CA PRO A 402 -16.88 28.88 3.59
C PRO A 402 -18.23 29.37 3.08
N GLY A 403 -19.18 29.58 4.00
CA GLY A 403 -20.46 30.22 3.69
C GLY A 403 -21.50 29.35 2.97
N ILE A 404 -21.20 28.08 2.69
CA ILE A 404 -22.19 27.12 2.20
C ILE A 404 -23.15 26.73 3.32
N THR A 405 -24.46 26.90 3.07
CA THR A 405 -25.53 26.69 4.07
C THR A 405 -26.44 25.50 3.76
N ASN A 406 -26.28 24.85 2.61
CA ASN A 406 -27.06 23.68 2.22
C ASN A 406 -26.21 22.69 1.41
N SER A 407 -26.70 21.45 1.29
CA SER A 407 -26.01 20.36 0.60
C SER A 407 -25.97 20.50 -0.92
N PHE A 408 -26.96 21.15 -1.55
CA PHE A 408 -26.97 21.35 -3.01
C PHE A 408 -25.84 22.28 -3.46
N ASP A 409 -25.61 23.36 -2.72
CA ASP A 409 -24.49 24.26 -3.00
C ASP A 409 -23.14 23.57 -2.77
N CYS A 410 -23.08 22.65 -1.79
CA CYS A 410 -21.88 21.84 -1.55
C CYS A 410 -21.58 20.88 -2.71
N GLN A 411 -22.62 20.20 -3.22
CA GLN A 411 -22.53 19.38 -4.42
C GLN A 411 -22.05 20.21 -5.61
N HIS A 412 -22.68 21.37 -5.85
CA HIS A 412 -22.32 22.25 -6.94
C HIS A 412 -20.85 22.68 -6.88
N ALA A 413 -20.35 23.01 -5.68
CA ALA A 413 -18.94 23.35 -5.46
C ALA A 413 -17.99 22.19 -5.80
N CYS A 414 -18.36 20.95 -5.46
CA CYS A 414 -17.63 19.74 -5.87
C CYS A 414 -17.60 19.58 -7.39
N ASP A 415 -18.71 19.88 -8.07
CA ASP A 415 -18.84 19.73 -9.51
C ASP A 415 -17.97 20.73 -10.31
N GLN A 416 -17.62 21.89 -9.73
CA GLN A 416 -16.86 22.94 -10.41
C GLN A 416 -15.38 22.62 -10.69
N ASP A 417 -14.76 21.67 -9.97
CA ASP A 417 -13.33 21.37 -10.11
C ASP A 417 -13.12 19.87 -10.36
N ALA A 418 -12.31 19.52 -11.37
CA ALA A 418 -12.07 18.15 -11.79
C ALA A 418 -11.37 17.29 -10.73
N LYS A 419 -10.62 17.92 -9.81
CA LYS A 419 -9.89 17.20 -8.74
C LYS A 419 -10.79 16.60 -7.67
N TYR A 420 -11.99 17.15 -7.47
CA TYR A 420 -12.89 16.69 -6.41
C TYR A 420 -13.70 15.48 -6.87
N ARG A 421 -13.83 14.51 -5.96
CA ARG A 421 -14.49 13.23 -6.19
C ARG A 421 -15.66 12.99 -5.25
N ALA A 422 -15.61 13.54 -4.05
CA ALA A 422 -16.70 13.46 -3.10
C ALA A 422 -16.85 14.74 -2.28
N TRP A 423 -18.01 14.88 -1.64
CA TRP A 423 -18.34 16.00 -0.77
C TRP A 423 -19.17 15.53 0.42
N THR A 424 -19.01 16.21 1.56
CA THR A 424 -19.87 16.08 2.75
C THR A 424 -20.39 17.46 3.13
N PHE A 425 -21.70 17.58 3.36
CA PHE A 425 -22.34 18.70 4.02
C PHE A 425 -22.79 18.32 5.44
N VAL A 426 -22.35 19.07 6.45
CA VAL A 426 -22.69 18.84 7.87
C VAL A 426 -23.72 19.86 8.34
N SER A 427 -24.92 19.42 8.69
CA SER A 427 -26.07 20.30 8.96
C SER A 427 -26.06 20.95 10.35
N THR A 428 -25.34 20.37 11.32
CA THR A 428 -25.44 20.73 12.75
C THR A 428 -24.22 21.47 13.30
N ARG A 429 -23.15 21.66 12.51
CA ARG A 429 -21.96 22.40 12.96
C ARG A 429 -22.24 23.91 13.00
N GLN A 430 -21.80 24.55 14.09
CA GLN A 430 -21.93 26.01 14.30
C GLN A 430 -20.72 26.81 13.78
N VAL A 431 -19.69 26.18 13.22
CA VAL A 431 -18.45 26.85 12.81
C VAL A 431 -18.40 26.99 11.29
N ASN A 432 -18.29 28.23 10.80
CA ASN A 432 -18.04 28.80 9.45
C ASN A 432 -18.10 27.94 8.16
N ASN A 433 -17.74 26.67 8.16
CA ASN A 433 -17.68 25.81 6.97
C ASN A 433 -18.44 24.50 7.23
N ASN A 434 -19.58 24.34 6.57
CA ASN A 434 -20.39 23.11 6.62
C ASN A 434 -20.16 22.19 5.42
N CYS A 435 -19.37 22.61 4.43
CA CYS A 435 -19.11 21.84 3.21
C CYS A 435 -17.63 21.46 3.10
N PHE A 436 -17.38 20.18 2.86
CA PHE A 436 -16.03 19.61 2.75
C PHE A 436 -15.87 18.84 1.44
N LEU A 437 -14.91 19.24 0.61
CA LEU A 437 -14.60 18.68 -0.69
C LEU A 437 -13.37 17.76 -0.61
N LYS A 438 -13.41 16.64 -1.33
CA LYS A 438 -12.47 15.52 -1.19
C LYS A 438 -11.89 15.11 -2.52
N THR A 439 -10.60 14.79 -2.57
CA THR A 439 -9.92 14.28 -3.78
C THR A 439 -10.00 12.77 -3.93
N GLY A 440 -10.64 12.07 -2.98
CA GLY A 440 -10.92 10.63 -3.03
C GLY A 440 -12.27 10.30 -2.38
N ILE A 441 -12.60 9.02 -2.33
CA ILE A 441 -13.86 8.52 -1.78
C ILE A 441 -13.54 7.53 -0.64
N PRO A 442 -13.47 8.00 0.62
CA PRO A 442 -13.20 7.15 1.78
C PRO A 442 -14.37 6.19 2.10
N HIS A 443 -14.23 5.45 3.20
CA HIS A 443 -15.30 4.60 3.74
C HIS A 443 -16.58 5.41 3.98
N LEU A 444 -17.73 4.78 3.79
CA LEU A 444 -19.05 5.40 3.92
C LEU A 444 -19.66 5.07 5.28
N GLU A 445 -20.09 6.07 6.05
CA GLU A 445 -20.63 5.89 7.40
C GLU A 445 -22.02 6.50 7.55
N ALA A 446 -22.91 5.85 8.29
CA ALA A 446 -24.24 6.39 8.55
C ALA A 446 -24.16 7.52 9.59
N ASP A 447 -24.59 8.71 9.22
CA ASP A 447 -24.65 9.88 10.11
C ASP A 447 -25.87 10.76 9.75
N PRO A 448 -26.92 10.82 10.60
CA PRO A 448 -28.12 11.58 10.33
C PRO A 448 -27.91 13.10 10.28
N THR A 449 -26.73 13.59 10.69
CA THR A 449 -26.38 15.02 10.63
C THR A 449 -25.70 15.41 9.32
N CYS A 450 -25.34 14.44 8.49
CA CYS A 450 -24.58 14.63 7.26
C CYS A 450 -25.41 14.33 6.01
N THR A 451 -25.08 15.01 4.92
CA THR A 451 -25.49 14.66 3.57
C THR A 451 -24.26 14.68 2.70
N SER A 452 -23.99 13.59 2.00
CA SER A 452 -22.77 13.45 1.19
C SER A 452 -23.11 13.11 -0.25
N GLY A 453 -22.11 13.16 -1.13
CA GLY A 453 -22.26 12.70 -2.49
C GLY A 453 -20.91 12.43 -3.14
N VAL A 454 -20.93 11.57 -4.14
CA VAL A 454 -19.81 11.28 -5.02
C VAL A 454 -20.09 11.95 -6.36
N LYS A 455 -19.11 12.70 -6.86
CA LYS A 455 -19.16 13.31 -8.18
C LYS A 455 -19.28 12.20 -9.22
N GLN A 456 -20.36 12.21 -9.99
CA GLN A 456 -20.52 11.23 -11.05
C GLN A 456 -19.45 11.46 -12.12
N GLN A 457 -18.68 10.42 -12.42
CA GLN A 457 -17.88 10.44 -13.63
C GLN A 457 -18.84 10.35 -14.81
N HIS A 458 -18.59 11.12 -15.87
CA HIS A 458 -19.42 11.11 -17.07
C HIS A 458 -19.40 9.72 -17.73
N GLY A 459 -20.27 8.83 -17.27
CA GLY A 459 -20.48 7.49 -17.79
C GLY A 459 -21.94 7.28 -18.17
N THR A 460 -22.18 6.34 -19.06
CA THR A 460 -23.51 5.88 -19.44
C THR A 460 -24.23 5.26 -18.22
N ASN A 461 -25.51 4.93 -18.32
CA ASN A 461 -26.30 4.21 -17.29
C ASN A 461 -25.78 2.78 -16.97
N GLN A 462 -24.49 2.49 -17.18
CA GLN A 462 -23.87 1.18 -17.11
C GLN A 462 -22.66 1.15 -16.15
N GLN A 463 -22.54 2.11 -15.24
CA GLN A 463 -21.49 2.15 -14.23
C GLN A 463 -22.10 2.11 -12.83
N GLN A 464 -21.47 1.38 -11.91
CA GLN A 464 -21.82 1.41 -10.49
C GLN A 464 -20.56 1.54 -9.64
N LEU A 465 -20.58 2.48 -8.69
CA LEU A 465 -19.52 2.64 -7.70
C LEU A 465 -19.70 1.59 -6.60
N VAL A 466 -18.60 0.95 -6.23
CA VAL A 466 -18.55 -0.10 -5.21
C VAL A 466 -17.46 0.22 -4.21
N TRP A 467 -17.77 0.10 -2.92
CA TRP A 467 -16.80 0.15 -1.84
C TRP A 467 -16.37 -1.27 -1.49
N ILE A 468 -15.06 -1.51 -1.46
CA ILE A 468 -14.44 -2.67 -0.82
C ILE A 468 -13.90 -2.17 0.50
N TYR A 469 -14.31 -2.77 1.62
CA TYR A 469 -13.92 -2.29 2.94
C TYR A 469 -13.39 -3.41 3.84
N ILE A 470 -12.59 -3.02 4.83
CA ILE A 470 -12.19 -3.85 5.97
C ILE A 470 -12.63 -3.15 7.25
N ASN A 471 -13.66 -3.68 7.91
CA ASN A 471 -14.17 -3.19 9.18
C ASN A 471 -13.52 -3.97 10.33
N ARG A 472 -12.81 -3.23 11.19
CA ARG A 472 -12.01 -3.72 12.32
C ARG A 472 -12.60 -3.36 13.68
N THR A 473 -13.82 -2.84 13.71
CA THR A 473 -14.47 -2.39 14.95
C THR A 473 -14.61 -3.50 15.99
N LEU A 474 -14.73 -4.75 15.54
CA LEU A 474 -14.80 -5.95 16.39
C LEU A 474 -13.53 -6.81 16.33
N SER A 475 -12.45 -6.39 15.66
CA SER A 475 -11.28 -7.24 15.45
C SER A 475 -10.45 -7.44 16.72
N GLN A 476 -10.46 -6.44 17.61
CA GLN A 476 -9.66 -6.41 18.83
C GLN A 476 -10.29 -5.50 19.89
N GLN A 477 -9.85 -5.65 21.14
CA GLN A 477 -10.27 -4.85 22.29
C GLN A 477 -9.17 -3.95 22.86
N ASN A 478 -7.90 -4.15 22.46
CA ASN A 478 -6.80 -3.30 22.86
C ASN A 478 -7.09 -1.81 22.52
N PRO A 479 -7.19 -0.90 23.51
CA PRO A 479 -7.44 0.52 23.26
C PRO A 479 -6.27 1.24 22.58
N GLY A 480 -5.06 0.69 22.65
CA GLY A 480 -3.88 1.19 21.93
C GLY A 480 -3.87 0.83 20.45
N ALA A 481 -4.82 0.01 19.99
CA ALA A 481 -4.89 -0.43 18.61
C ALA A 481 -5.99 0.30 17.83
N SER A 482 -5.69 0.69 16.59
CA SER A 482 -6.70 1.31 15.72
C SER A 482 -7.72 0.27 15.27
N ARG A 483 -9.00 0.66 15.31
CA ARG A 483 -10.14 -0.15 14.86
C ARG A 483 -10.95 0.53 13.76
N ALA A 484 -10.42 1.64 13.24
CA ALA A 484 -11.07 2.39 12.19
C ALA A 484 -11.23 1.52 10.93
N PRO A 485 -12.40 1.55 10.27
CA PRO A 485 -12.58 0.93 8.96
C PRO A 485 -11.61 1.50 7.93
N LEU A 486 -11.24 0.67 6.96
CA LEU A 486 -10.48 1.06 5.78
C LEU A 486 -11.31 0.73 4.55
N ALA A 487 -11.22 1.51 3.48
CA ALA A 487 -11.96 1.22 2.26
C ALA A 487 -11.26 1.77 1.02
N GLY A 488 -11.42 1.04 -0.08
CA GLY A 488 -11.16 1.49 -1.44
C GLY A 488 -12.45 1.52 -2.25
N THR A 489 -12.46 2.30 -3.32
CA THR A 489 -13.59 2.33 -4.25
C THR A 489 -13.18 1.89 -5.65
N ILE A 490 -14.08 1.19 -6.32
CA ILE A 490 -13.95 0.85 -7.74
C ILE A 490 -15.20 1.27 -8.49
N LEU A 491 -15.02 1.65 -9.75
CA LEU A 491 -16.12 1.79 -10.69
C LEU A 491 -16.23 0.48 -11.48
N LEU A 492 -17.35 -0.22 -11.33
CA LEU A 492 -17.67 -1.35 -12.18
C LEU A 492 -18.28 -0.84 -13.48
N GLU A 493 -17.80 -1.36 -14.60
CA GLU A 493 -18.30 -1.06 -15.93
C GLU A 493 -18.80 -2.34 -16.57
N SER A 494 -19.89 -2.27 -17.33
CA SER A 494 -20.55 -3.46 -17.91
C SER A 494 -20.52 -3.44 -19.43
N GLU A 495 -20.13 -4.56 -20.04
CA GLU A 495 -20.46 -4.90 -21.44
C GLU A 495 -21.71 -5.80 -21.59
N SER A 496 -22.37 -6.24 -20.50
CA SER A 496 -23.39 -7.30 -20.54
C SER A 496 -24.82 -6.93 -20.06
N LEU A 497 -25.80 -7.63 -20.65
CA LEU A 497 -27.25 -7.39 -20.65
C LEU A 497 -28.03 -7.95 -19.43
N ASN A 498 -27.36 -8.55 -18.43
CA ASN A 498 -28.01 -9.41 -17.43
C ASN A 498 -28.30 -8.78 -16.05
N ASN A 499 -28.23 -7.45 -15.90
CA ASN A 499 -28.57 -6.74 -14.66
C ASN A 499 -27.87 -7.27 -13.38
N GLN A 500 -26.64 -7.77 -13.50
CA GLN A 500 -25.82 -8.17 -12.36
C GLN A 500 -24.38 -7.67 -12.51
N TRP A 501 -23.69 -7.62 -11.37
CA TRP A 501 -22.29 -7.29 -11.22
C TRP A 501 -21.51 -8.49 -10.74
N PHE A 502 -20.23 -8.51 -11.13
CA PHE A 502 -19.25 -9.49 -10.68
C PHE A 502 -18.09 -8.75 -10.03
N LEU A 503 -17.62 -9.26 -8.89
CA LEU A 503 -16.45 -8.73 -8.19
C LEU A 503 -15.67 -9.87 -7.53
N GLY A 504 -14.42 -10.04 -7.93
CA GLY A 504 -13.52 -11.00 -7.32
C GLY A 504 -12.57 -10.35 -6.32
N LEU A 505 -12.43 -10.92 -5.13
CA LEU A 505 -11.42 -10.53 -4.14
C LEU A 505 -10.41 -11.67 -3.93
N ASN A 506 -9.13 -11.32 -3.84
CA ASN A 506 -8.09 -12.21 -3.30
C ASN A 506 -7.62 -11.64 -1.95
N ILE A 507 -7.74 -12.43 -0.89
CA ILE A 507 -7.57 -12.03 0.50
C ILE A 507 -6.47 -12.91 1.11
N PHE A 508 -5.41 -12.30 1.60
CA PHE A 508 -4.33 -12.98 2.31
C PHE A 508 -4.44 -12.67 3.80
N ILE A 509 -4.45 -13.70 4.63
CA ILE A 509 -4.54 -13.61 6.10
C ILE A 509 -3.33 -14.31 6.70
N ASP A 510 -2.43 -13.54 7.32
CA ASP A 510 -1.18 -14.05 7.91
C ASP A 510 -1.05 -13.59 9.36
N HIS A 511 -1.77 -14.27 10.23
CA HIS A 511 -1.90 -13.99 11.65
C HIS A 511 -2.44 -12.58 11.94
N SER A 512 -1.56 -11.58 12.03
CA SER A 512 -1.92 -10.20 12.38
C SER A 512 -2.00 -9.25 11.19
N VAL A 513 -1.81 -9.73 9.95
CA VAL A 513 -1.92 -8.92 8.74
C VAL A 513 -2.98 -9.50 7.81
N ILE A 514 -3.75 -8.60 7.19
CA ILE A 514 -4.70 -8.92 6.14
C ILE A 514 -4.39 -8.01 4.95
N GLU A 515 -4.21 -8.60 3.77
CA GLU A 515 -4.12 -7.86 2.50
C GLU A 515 -5.25 -8.29 1.57
N VAL A 516 -6.08 -7.33 1.13
CA VAL A 516 -7.22 -7.56 0.22
C VAL A 516 -6.93 -6.93 -1.12
N PHE A 517 -7.11 -7.69 -2.20
CA PHE A 517 -6.90 -7.27 -3.57
C PHE A 517 -8.17 -7.48 -4.40
N GLU A 518 -8.54 -6.47 -5.19
CA GLU A 518 -9.53 -6.65 -6.26
C GLU A 518 -8.90 -7.46 -7.41
N SER A 519 -9.31 -8.71 -7.55
CA SER A 519 -8.57 -9.72 -8.32
C SER A 519 -8.77 -9.67 -9.83
N GLN A 520 -9.82 -9.01 -10.34
CA GLN A 520 -10.11 -9.00 -11.77
C GLN A 520 -9.35 -7.89 -12.49
N GLY A 521 -9.39 -6.67 -11.93
CA GLY A 521 -8.77 -5.49 -12.50
C GLY A 521 -7.50 -5.02 -11.80
N GLY A 522 -7.20 -5.47 -10.58
CA GLY A 522 -6.08 -4.96 -9.77
C GLY A 522 -6.27 -3.51 -9.35
N ARG A 523 -7.51 -3.03 -9.25
CA ARG A 523 -7.85 -1.60 -9.07
C ARG A 523 -7.69 -1.11 -7.63
N VAL A 524 -7.85 -2.01 -6.66
CA VAL A 524 -7.80 -1.68 -5.23
C VAL A 524 -6.97 -2.74 -4.51
N ALA A 525 -6.12 -2.26 -3.61
CA ALA A 525 -5.45 -3.06 -2.60
C ALA A 525 -5.64 -2.39 -1.23
N ILE A 526 -5.83 -3.19 -0.18
CA ILE A 526 -6.01 -2.72 1.20
C ILE A 526 -5.20 -3.61 2.13
N ALA A 527 -4.08 -3.11 2.65
CA ALA A 527 -3.30 -3.76 3.69
C ALA A 527 -3.75 -3.29 5.08
N THR A 528 -3.80 -4.18 6.07
CA THR A 528 -4.16 -3.78 7.43
C THR A 528 -3.58 -4.72 8.48
N ARG A 529 -3.64 -4.26 9.73
CA ARG A 529 -3.25 -5.03 10.91
C ARG A 529 -4.43 -5.24 11.84
N VAL A 530 -4.50 -6.44 12.39
CA VAL A 530 -5.49 -6.86 13.38
C VAL A 530 -4.84 -7.78 14.41
N TYR A 531 -5.30 -7.70 15.66
CA TYR A 531 -4.73 -8.45 16.78
C TYR A 531 -5.86 -9.01 17.64
N PRO A 532 -6.65 -9.99 17.13
CA PRO A 532 -7.68 -10.65 17.94
C PRO A 532 -7.07 -11.15 19.23
N GLU A 533 -7.71 -10.98 20.39
CA GLU A 533 -7.21 -11.47 21.69
C GLU A 533 -7.71 -12.88 22.02
N ASP A 534 -8.84 -13.29 21.47
CA ASP A 534 -9.38 -14.64 21.56
C ASP A 534 -8.56 -15.59 20.67
N ASP A 535 -8.06 -16.70 21.21
CA ASP A 535 -7.27 -17.69 20.45
C ASP A 535 -8.13 -18.56 19.52
N THR A 536 -9.44 -18.56 19.70
CA THR A 536 -10.40 -19.25 18.83
C THR A 536 -10.83 -18.40 17.63
N ALA A 537 -10.26 -17.20 17.46
CA ALA A 537 -10.53 -16.28 16.36
C ALA A 537 -9.89 -16.74 15.03
N GLU A 538 -10.28 -17.93 14.56
CA GLU A 538 -9.74 -18.59 13.38
C GLU A 538 -10.82 -18.97 12.35
N HIS A 539 -12.10 -18.66 12.60
CA HIS A 539 -13.19 -19.03 11.72
C HIS A 539 -13.46 -18.00 10.63
N LEU A 540 -14.14 -18.48 9.59
CA LEU A 540 -14.71 -17.66 8.52
C LEU A 540 -16.24 -17.70 8.60
N ALA A 541 -16.89 -16.57 8.30
CA ALA A 541 -18.34 -16.47 8.27
C ALA A 541 -18.81 -15.51 7.18
N VAL A 542 -19.95 -15.78 6.56
CA VAL A 542 -20.59 -14.86 5.62
C VAL A 542 -21.60 -13.98 6.33
N TYR A 543 -21.82 -12.77 5.81
CA TYR A 543 -22.88 -11.88 6.27
C TYR A 543 -23.51 -11.10 5.12
N VAL A 544 -24.76 -10.71 5.35
CA VAL A 544 -25.55 -9.79 4.53
C VAL A 544 -26.29 -8.87 5.51
N ASN A 545 -25.74 -7.68 5.73
CA ASN A 545 -26.35 -6.66 6.59
C ASN A 545 -27.51 -5.96 5.88
N ASN A 546 -27.37 -5.77 4.56
CA ASN A 546 -28.41 -5.20 3.71
C ASN A 546 -28.40 -5.92 2.36
N GLY A 547 -29.42 -6.73 2.10
CA GLY A 547 -29.52 -7.51 0.87
C GLY A 547 -30.47 -6.91 -0.15
N PRO A 548 -30.67 -7.62 -1.27
CA PRO A 548 -31.44 -7.13 -2.38
C PRO A 548 -32.93 -7.07 -2.07
N THR A 549 -33.57 -6.03 -2.59
CA THR A 549 -35.03 -5.79 -2.56
C THR A 549 -35.75 -6.37 -3.79
N THR A 550 -34.97 -6.75 -4.81
CA THR A 550 -35.45 -7.45 -6.02
C THR A 550 -35.40 -8.97 -5.88
N ASN A 551 -35.97 -9.71 -6.85
CA ASN A 551 -35.86 -11.18 -6.91
C ASN A 551 -34.45 -11.72 -7.27
N GLN A 552 -33.46 -10.85 -7.44
CA GLN A 552 -32.07 -11.24 -7.70
C GLN A 552 -31.32 -11.37 -6.37
N ASN A 553 -30.56 -12.45 -6.20
CA ASN A 553 -29.81 -12.73 -4.96
C ASN A 553 -28.37 -12.23 -5.04
N ILE A 554 -27.74 -12.10 -3.87
CA ILE A 554 -26.28 -12.09 -3.74
C ILE A 554 -25.82 -13.55 -3.76
N ILE A 555 -24.82 -13.84 -4.59
CA ILE A 555 -24.30 -15.18 -4.83
C ILE A 555 -22.78 -15.15 -4.66
N ILE A 556 -22.25 -16.13 -3.94
CA ILE A 556 -20.83 -16.46 -4.01
C ILE A 556 -20.67 -17.42 -5.19
N ASP A 557 -20.18 -16.91 -6.31
CA ASP A 557 -20.00 -17.65 -7.56
C ASP A 557 -18.94 -18.75 -7.37
N THR A 558 -17.77 -18.37 -6.86
CA THR A 558 -16.73 -19.30 -6.41
C THR A 558 -16.08 -18.83 -5.12
N PHE A 559 -15.59 -19.78 -4.32
CA PHE A 559 -14.92 -19.55 -3.05
C PHE A 559 -13.84 -20.60 -2.81
N ASP A 560 -12.59 -20.17 -2.91
CA ASP A 560 -11.40 -20.99 -2.78
C ASP A 560 -10.63 -20.58 -1.52
N ILE A 561 -10.27 -21.55 -0.68
CA ILE A 561 -9.43 -21.33 0.50
C ILE A 561 -8.24 -22.28 0.47
N TRP A 562 -7.06 -21.74 0.76
CA TRP A 562 -5.80 -22.47 0.82
C TRP A 562 -5.05 -22.11 2.11
N THR A 563 -4.59 -23.10 2.84
CA THR A 563 -3.52 -22.89 3.83
C THR A 563 -2.21 -22.65 3.09
N LEU A 564 -1.44 -21.67 3.55
CA LEU A 564 -0.13 -21.34 2.99
C LEU A 564 1.00 -21.84 3.89
N ASN A 565 2.15 -22.19 3.31
CA ASN A 565 3.41 -22.44 4.03
C ASN A 565 4.11 -21.12 4.41
N GLY A 566 5.04 -21.19 5.37
CA GLY A 566 5.89 -20.06 5.71
C GLY A 566 7.03 -19.82 4.69
N ILE A 567 7.60 -18.62 4.68
CA ILE A 567 8.57 -18.18 3.65
C ILE A 567 10.05 -18.37 4.02
N TRP A 568 10.36 -18.63 5.30
CA TRP A 568 11.75 -18.67 5.77
C TRP A 568 12.36 -20.06 5.57
N MET A 569 13.49 -20.12 4.84
CA MET A 569 14.26 -21.35 4.58
C MET A 569 15.38 -21.60 5.58
#